data_AF-A0A3S2UE61-F1
#
_entry.id   AF-A0A3S2UE61-F1
#
_cell.length_a   1.000
_cell.length_b   1.000
_cell.length_c   1.000
_cell.angle_alpha   90.00
_cell.angle_beta   90.00
_cell.angle_gamma   90.00
#
_symmetry.space_group_name_H-M   'P 1'
#
loop_
_entity.id
_entity.type
_entity.pdbx_description
1 polymer ?
#
loop_
_entity_poly.entity_id
_entity_poly.type
_entity_poly.pdbx_seq_one_letter_code
_entity_poly.pdbx_strand_id
1 'polypeptide(L)'
;MLIQYNTKQNKIEKNTMVAGSSKLFISNPFKQSNGNIINNNFYYLSDGEKETRWIWEMNEIKGFSSYKKKSSQDSKSVFKKPKFKNESKRDLRLTK
;
A
#
# COMPACT_ATOMS: atom_id res chain seq x y z
N MET A 1 6.65 -1.26 -3.10
CA MET A 1 7.53 -0.22 -2.52
C MET A 1 8.26 -0.81 -1.32
N LEU A 2 9.58 -0.69 -1.26
CA LEU A 2 10.39 -1.12 -0.10
C LEU A 2 10.69 0.09 0.79
N ILE A 3 10.37 -0.02 2.07
CA ILE A 3 10.82 0.90 3.12
C ILE A 3 12.17 0.38 3.61
N GLN A 4 13.19 1.21 3.46
CA GLN A 4 14.58 0.85 3.77
C GLN A 4 14.83 0.77 5.28
N TYR A 5 15.95 0.16 5.64
CA TYR A 5 16.38 0.04 7.03
C TYR A 5 16.58 1.41 7.69
N ASN A 6 16.16 1.53 8.96
CA ASN A 6 16.40 2.70 9.83
C ASN A 6 15.92 4.03 9.24
N THR A 7 14.88 4.02 8.40
CA THR A 7 14.26 5.24 7.89
C THR A 7 13.40 5.89 8.96
N LYS A 8 13.48 7.22 9.06
CA LYS A 8 12.79 7.98 10.10
C LYS A 8 11.98 9.13 9.54
N GLN A 9 10.82 9.41 10.15
CA GLN A 9 10.00 10.60 9.90
C GLN A 9 9.57 10.83 8.45
N ASN A 10 9.48 9.76 7.64
CA ASN A 10 8.98 9.85 6.27
C ASN A 10 7.45 9.95 6.26
N LYS A 11 6.92 10.65 5.27
CA LYS A 11 5.49 10.73 5.01
C LYS A 11 5.19 10.14 3.64
N ILE A 12 4.40 9.08 3.64
CA ILE A 12 3.91 8.43 2.42
C ILE A 12 2.40 8.58 2.43
N GLU A 13 1.93 9.70 1.89
CA GLU A 13 0.53 10.11 1.99
C GLU A 13 -0.03 10.58 0.65
N LYS A 14 -1.35 10.45 0.47
CA LYS A 14 -2.10 10.95 -0.70
C LYS A 14 -1.67 10.33 -2.03
N ASN A 15 -1.16 9.10 -2.00
CA ASN A 15 -0.81 8.35 -3.20
C ASN A 15 -1.98 7.47 -3.67
N THR A 16 -2.06 7.22 -4.98
CA THR A 16 -2.78 6.07 -5.53
C THR A 16 -1.76 4.98 -5.83
N MET A 17 -1.81 3.88 -5.09
CA MET A 17 -0.92 2.74 -5.27
C MET A 17 -1.68 1.62 -5.96
N VAL A 18 -1.08 1.08 -7.03
CA VAL A 18 -1.57 -0.07 -7.77
C VAL A 18 -0.47 -1.12 -7.78
N ALA A 19 -0.78 -2.33 -7.32
CA ALA A 19 0.18 -3.43 -7.35
C ALA A 19 0.08 -4.21 -8.67
N GLY A 20 1.23 -4.68 -9.16
CA GLY A 20 1.31 -5.58 -10.31
C GLY A 20 1.10 -7.05 -9.92
N SER A 21 1.59 -7.97 -10.75
CA SER A 21 1.40 -9.42 -10.59
C SER A 21 1.95 -9.99 -9.27
N SER A 22 2.93 -9.34 -8.64
CA SER A 22 3.44 -9.76 -7.32
C SER A 22 2.43 -9.54 -6.19
N LYS A 23 1.40 -8.71 -6.43
CA LYS A 23 0.38 -8.24 -5.49
C LYS A 23 0.94 -7.50 -4.27
N LEU A 24 2.24 -7.20 -4.26
CA LEU A 24 2.96 -6.61 -3.12
C LEU A 24 2.90 -5.07 -3.16
N PHE A 25 2.27 -4.46 -2.16
CA PHE A 25 2.20 -3.01 -2.04
C PHE A 25 3.41 -2.43 -1.30
N ILE A 26 3.48 -2.67 0.01
CA ILE A 26 4.53 -2.17 0.89
C ILE A 26 5.29 -3.33 1.48
N SER A 27 6.62 -3.23 1.43
CA SER A 27 7.53 -4.11 2.13
C SER A 27 8.33 -3.28 3.11
N ASN A 28 8.17 -3.56 4.40
CA ASN A 28 8.98 -3.04 5.48
C ASN A 28 9.36 -4.23 6.38
N PRO A 29 10.41 -4.98 6.05
CA PRO A 29 10.82 -6.13 6.86
C PRO A 29 11.52 -5.71 8.17
N PHE A 30 11.77 -4.43 8.39
CA PHE A 30 12.59 -3.93 9.50
C PHE A 30 11.74 -3.43 10.67
N LYS A 31 12.26 -3.59 11.88
CA LYS A 31 11.67 -3.05 13.12
C LYS A 31 12.30 -1.72 13.55
N GLN A 32 13.43 -1.35 12.94
CA GLN A 32 14.26 -0.20 13.31
C GLN A 32 13.80 1.12 12.68
N SER A 33 12.69 1.10 11.94
CA SER A 33 12.12 2.29 11.30
C SER A 33 11.15 2.96 12.27
N ASN A 34 11.30 4.28 12.48
CA ASN A 34 10.53 5.00 13.51
C ASN A 34 9.90 6.30 12.99
N GLY A 35 8.70 6.61 13.47
CA GLY A 35 8.00 7.87 13.17
C GLY A 35 7.58 8.06 11.72
N ASN A 36 7.62 7.02 10.89
CA ASN A 36 7.11 7.09 9.52
C ASN A 36 5.57 7.07 9.56
N ILE A 37 4.95 7.89 8.71
CA ILE A 37 3.51 7.98 8.56
C ILE A 37 3.14 7.45 7.18
N ILE A 38 2.34 6.39 7.16
CA ILE A 38 1.77 5.83 5.92
C ILE A 38 0.26 5.94 6.09
N ASN A 39 -0.36 6.94 5.47
CA ASN A 39 -1.79 7.18 5.64
C ASN A 39 -2.39 7.94 4.46
N ASN A 40 -3.72 8.01 4.41
CA ASN A 40 -4.45 8.75 3.37
C ASN A 40 -4.09 8.29 1.93
N ASN A 41 -3.71 7.03 1.76
CA ASN A 41 -3.42 6.45 0.46
C ASN A 41 -4.65 5.70 -0.08
N PHE A 42 -4.75 5.63 -1.40
CA PHE A 42 -5.71 4.77 -2.11
C PHE A 42 -4.97 3.54 -2.63
N TYR A 43 -5.44 2.35 -2.25
CA TYR A 43 -4.88 1.10 -2.71
C TYR A 43 -5.84 0.41 -3.68
N TYR A 44 -5.29 -0.18 -4.73
CA TYR A 44 -6.07 -0.93 -5.70
C TYR A 44 -5.31 -2.11 -6.29
N LEU A 45 -5.98 -3.26 -6.32
CA LEU A 45 -5.55 -4.47 -6.99
C LEU A 45 -6.74 -5.04 -7.75
N SER A 46 -6.52 -5.43 -9.02
CA SER A 46 -7.55 -6.04 -9.88
C SER A 46 -8.17 -7.29 -9.26
N ASP A 47 -7.36 -8.09 -8.59
CA ASP A 47 -7.73 -9.37 -7.98
C ASP A 47 -8.52 -9.19 -6.67
N GLY A 48 -8.68 -7.96 -6.20
CA GLY A 48 -9.45 -7.62 -5.01
C GLY A 48 -8.62 -7.47 -3.73
N GLU A 49 -9.27 -6.96 -2.68
CA GLU A 49 -8.63 -6.55 -1.43
C GLU A 49 -7.94 -7.72 -0.70
N LYS A 50 -8.58 -8.89 -0.68
CA LYS A 50 -8.11 -10.08 0.05
C LYS A 50 -6.82 -10.66 -0.54
N GLU A 51 -6.56 -10.38 -1.82
CA GLU A 51 -5.40 -10.88 -2.57
C GLU A 51 -4.17 -9.99 -2.43
N THR A 52 -4.30 -8.82 -1.80
CA THR A 52 -3.17 -7.91 -1.58
C THR A 52 -2.13 -8.54 -0.67
N ARG A 53 -0.85 -8.29 -0.95
CA ARG A 53 0.30 -8.75 -0.16
C ARG A 53 1.06 -7.58 0.43
N TRP A 54 1.54 -7.78 1.65
CA TRP A 54 2.25 -6.78 2.44
C TRP A 54 3.35 -7.49 3.23
N ILE A 55 4.52 -6.88 3.36
CA ILE A 55 5.55 -7.34 4.29
C ILE A 55 5.68 -6.27 5.37
N TRP A 56 5.43 -6.64 6.62
CA TRP A 56 5.50 -5.72 7.75
C TRP A 56 6.18 -6.38 8.94
N GLU A 57 7.31 -5.82 9.39
CA GLU A 57 8.12 -6.30 10.51
C GLU A 57 8.39 -7.81 10.44
N MET A 58 8.90 -8.27 9.28
CA MET A 58 9.20 -9.67 8.93
C MET A 58 7.99 -10.58 8.71
N ASN A 59 6.76 -10.07 8.80
CA ASN A 59 5.56 -10.87 8.54
C ASN A 59 4.99 -10.57 7.15
N GLU A 60 4.75 -11.61 6.37
CA GLU A 60 3.90 -11.48 5.19
C GLU A 60 2.42 -11.50 5.61
N ILE A 61 1.66 -10.53 5.14
CA ILE A 61 0.25 -10.35 5.48
C ILE A 61 -0.54 -10.30 4.18
N LYS A 62 -1.62 -11.09 4.12
CA LYS A 62 -2.61 -11.03 3.05
C LYS A 62 -3.82 -10.22 3.47
N GLY A 63 -4.32 -9.40 2.54
CA GLY A 63 -5.49 -8.56 2.74
C GLY A 63 -5.17 -7.18 3.33
N PHE A 64 -5.78 -6.13 2.76
CA PHE A 64 -5.54 -4.75 3.20
C PHE A 64 -6.07 -4.51 4.61
N SER A 65 -7.29 -4.96 4.94
CA SER A 65 -7.83 -4.86 6.30
C SER A 65 -6.91 -5.51 7.36
N SER A 66 -6.36 -6.70 7.08
CA SER A 66 -5.41 -7.38 7.97
C SER A 66 -4.12 -6.57 8.15
N TYR A 67 -3.56 -6.05 7.06
CA TYR A 67 -2.37 -5.20 7.10
C TYR A 67 -2.61 -3.90 7.88
N LYS A 68 -3.74 -3.23 7.64
CA LYS A 68 -4.14 -1.99 8.33
C LYS A 68 -4.23 -2.21 9.84
N LYS A 69 -4.81 -3.34 10.27
CA LYS A 69 -4.87 -3.71 11.70
C LYS A 69 -3.49 -4.02 12.28
N LYS A 70 -2.64 -4.75 11.55
CA LYS A 70 -1.33 -5.19 12.05
C LYS A 70 -0.29 -4.06 12.10
N SER A 71 -0.26 -3.21 11.08
CA SER A 71 0.69 -2.08 10.98
C SER A 71 0.28 -0.91 11.87
N SER A 72 -1.00 -0.81 12.25
CA SER A 72 -1.59 0.40 12.85
C SER A 72 -1.37 1.67 12.01
N GLN A 73 -1.01 1.50 10.74
CA GLN A 73 -0.90 2.56 9.74
C GLN A 73 -2.19 2.60 8.92
N ASP A 74 -2.27 3.55 7.99
CA ASP A 74 -3.31 3.54 6.95
C ASP A 74 -4.75 3.67 7.50
N SER A 75 -4.93 4.25 8.69
CA SER A 75 -6.22 4.46 9.36
C SER A 75 -7.26 5.18 8.49
N LYS A 76 -6.82 6.17 7.69
CA LYS A 76 -7.62 6.96 6.75
C LYS A 76 -7.41 6.53 5.29
N SER A 77 -6.52 5.58 5.04
CA SER A 77 -6.36 4.98 3.71
C SER A 77 -7.52 4.04 3.40
N VAL A 78 -7.80 3.89 2.11
CA VAL A 78 -8.91 3.08 1.60
C VAL A 78 -8.46 2.15 0.48
N PHE A 79 -9.08 0.97 0.42
CA PHE A 79 -9.00 0.10 -0.76
C PHE A 79 -10.22 0.37 -1.64
N LYS A 80 -10.00 0.89 -2.86
CA LYS A 80 -11.08 1.21 -3.79
C LYS A 80 -10.54 1.30 -5.20
N LYS A 81 -11.31 0.82 -6.18
CA LYS A 81 -11.02 1.01 -7.60
C LYS A 81 -11.07 2.51 -7.98
N PRO A 82 -9.95 3.13 -8.39
CA PRO A 82 -9.94 4.50 -8.89
C PRO A 82 -10.53 4.56 -10.29
N LYS A 83 -10.97 5.75 -10.71
CA LYS A 83 -11.38 6.01 -12.08
C LYS A 83 -10.14 6.31 -12.92
N PHE A 84 -9.58 5.28 -13.55
CA PHE A 84 -8.43 5.42 -14.44
C PHE A 84 -8.87 5.82 -15.85
N LYS A 85 -7.98 6.50 -16.58
CA LYS A 85 -8.20 6.87 -17.97
C LYS A 85 -8.28 5.67 -18.89
N ASN A 86 -7.37 4.70 -18.74
CA ASN A 86 -7.46 3.41 -19.43
C ASN A 86 -6.62 2.34 -18.72
N GLU A 87 -7.25 1.55 -17.85
CA GLU A 87 -6.57 0.50 -17.08
C GLU A 87 -5.98 -0.62 -17.96
N SER A 88 -6.69 -1.06 -19.00
CA SER A 88 -6.24 -2.16 -19.86
C SER A 88 -4.99 -1.80 -20.67
N LYS A 89 -4.81 -0.51 -20.98
CA LYS A 89 -3.58 0.04 -21.58
C LYS A 89 -2.55 0.52 -20.55
N ARG A 90 -2.77 0.26 -19.25
CA ARG A 90 -1.96 0.75 -18.12
C ARG A 90 -1.84 2.28 -18.03
N ASP A 91 -2.78 3.01 -18.59
CA ASP A 91 -2.94 4.45 -18.37
C ASP A 91 -3.67 4.68 -17.04
N LEU A 92 -2.88 4.68 -15.96
CA LEU A 92 -3.34 4.83 -14.59
C LEU A 92 -3.53 6.29 -14.15
N ARG A 93 -3.54 7.25 -15.09
CA ARG A 93 -3.92 8.63 -14.79
C ARG A 93 -5.38 8.66 -14.34
N LEU A 94 -5.68 9.44 -13.31
CA LEU A 94 -7.05 9.61 -12.82
C LEU A 94 -7.86 10.48 -13.77
N THR A 95 -9.10 10.08 -14.05
CA THR A 95 -10.07 10.95 -14.72
C THR A 95 -10.74 11.87 -13.69
N LYS A 96 -11.08 13.09 -14.12
CA LYS A 96 -11.90 14.00 -13.31
C LYS A 96 -13.32 13.46 -13.17
#